data_AF-A0A7V5BS13-F1
#
_entry.id   AF-A0A7V5BS13-F1
#
_cell.length_a   1.000
_cell.length_b   1.000
_cell.length_c   1.000
_cell.angle_alpha   90.00
_cell.angle_beta   90.00
_cell.angle_gamma   90.00
#
_symmetry.space_group_name_H-M   'P 1'
#
loop_
_entity.id
_entity.type
_entity.pdbx_description
1 polymer ?
#
loop_
_entity_poly.entity_id
_entity_poly.type
_entity_poly.pdbx_seq_one_letter_code
_entity_poly.pdbx_strand_id
1 'polypeptide(L)'
;MWHEHAGLRGAGRGGHHAGGDGHARAWVDRTSARGRAGRAYRRGAGPIGGHAPAGQNHHRCRSSARARHRNRTTTARPSCLPLGGPGLCAPCRGHGPASRKPRGQPVTPATRLQTPMIYLFHGEEEFGKSERIAALKARLGDLAEMNAVTLDGRHLSQEALLHHCDVPPFLGDFRLVVVEDLLSRLEKKGPNGKLSQASKDFLTWLADYLPTMPETTVLVFNESKKISARNPVLKAIQKLGDRGEVVLFETPQLRRGELTRWVAQHARKMGVRLKPGVAEALANFIGPNLRIIHSELEKLAIYAGDRPVSLDDVRLLCPYAKEASIFDMVDALGNRRTPVAFRLLAQMRNQGAHPLYLLTMIVRQYRILLQVKDYMNQGMKLNDIASALKLHPYPTEKAMRQARGYTLDQLQRIYDRLLETDVAIKTGKLEANLALDMLVVELARVQ
;
A
#
# COMPACT_ATOMS: atom_id res chain seq x y z
N MET A 1 38.49 50.05 4.81
CA MET A 1 39.71 49.21 4.74
C MET A 1 39.22 47.78 4.49
N TRP A 2 38.94 47.30 3.27
CA TRP A 2 39.24 47.63 1.88
C TRP A 2 37.94 47.42 1.06
N HIS A 3 37.37 48.45 0.44
CA HIS A 3 37.57 48.99 -0.93
C HIS A 3 36.81 48.26 -2.05
N GLU A 4 35.76 48.95 -2.51
CA GLU A 4 35.14 48.91 -3.84
C GLU A 4 36.12 49.28 -4.97
N HIS A 5 35.85 48.78 -6.18
CA HIS A 5 35.84 49.46 -7.50
C HIS A 5 35.40 48.41 -8.55
N ALA A 6 34.24 48.44 -9.21
CA ALA A 6 33.58 49.42 -10.10
C ALA A 6 34.19 49.52 -11.52
N GLY A 7 33.36 49.24 -12.55
CA GLY A 7 33.51 49.71 -13.95
C GLY A 7 33.33 48.60 -15.02
N LEU A 8 32.16 48.32 -15.59
CA LEU A 8 31.26 49.05 -16.52
C LEU A 8 31.57 48.91 -18.04
N ARG A 9 30.44 48.81 -18.79
CA ARG A 9 30.18 48.85 -20.26
C ARG A 9 30.13 47.48 -20.95
N GLY A 10 29.11 47.08 -21.72
CA GLY A 10 27.83 47.70 -22.09
C GLY A 10 27.23 47.03 -23.35
N ALA A 11 25.90 46.88 -23.38
CA ALA A 11 24.98 46.61 -24.51
C ALA A 11 25.05 45.23 -25.25
N GLY A 12 23.96 44.51 -25.55
CA GLY A 12 22.53 44.76 -25.30
C GLY A 12 21.62 43.65 -25.89
N ARG A 13 20.32 43.77 -25.55
CA ARG A 13 19.09 43.20 -26.15
C ARG A 13 18.82 41.68 -26.04
N GLY A 14 17.67 41.34 -25.42
CA GLY A 14 16.92 40.12 -25.73
C GLY A 14 16.00 39.56 -24.61
N GLY A 15 14.77 40.06 -24.51
CA GLY A 15 13.52 39.29 -24.29
C GLY A 15 13.28 38.42 -23.03
N HIS A 16 12.28 38.83 -22.23
CA HIS A 16 11.19 38.08 -21.56
C HIS A 16 11.10 36.54 -21.76
N HIS A 17 10.60 35.68 -20.84
CA HIS A 17 9.65 35.80 -19.73
C HIS A 17 9.64 34.50 -18.88
N ALA A 18 8.97 34.59 -17.73
CA ALA A 18 8.72 33.55 -16.72
C ALA A 18 8.05 32.27 -17.25
N GLY A 19 8.43 31.11 -16.69
CA GLY A 19 7.75 29.83 -16.87
C GLY A 19 7.25 29.32 -15.53
N GLY A 20 5.94 29.10 -15.40
CA GLY A 20 5.39 28.43 -14.22
C GLY A 20 3.90 28.56 -13.94
N ASP A 21 3.14 29.41 -14.62
CA ASP A 21 1.69 29.58 -14.37
C ASP A 21 0.91 29.65 -15.69
N GLY A 22 0.62 28.49 -16.29
CA GLY A 22 0.01 28.42 -17.63
C GLY A 22 -1.09 27.38 -17.85
N HIS A 23 -1.45 26.57 -16.85
CA HIS A 23 -2.35 25.44 -17.09
C HIS A 23 -3.80 25.58 -16.59
N ALA A 24 -4.12 26.55 -15.72
CA ALA A 24 -5.48 26.70 -15.20
C ALA A 24 -6.39 27.60 -16.07
N ARG A 25 -5.86 28.67 -16.68
CA ARG A 25 -6.66 29.60 -17.51
C ARG A 25 -6.99 29.04 -18.90
N ALA A 26 -6.13 28.19 -19.47
CA ALA A 26 -6.34 27.60 -20.80
C ALA A 26 -7.47 26.56 -20.88
N TRP A 27 -8.06 26.18 -19.74
CA TRP A 27 -9.15 25.20 -19.67
C TRP A 27 -10.54 25.84 -19.71
N VAL A 28 -10.70 27.08 -19.23
CA VAL A 28 -12.01 27.76 -19.16
C VAL A 28 -12.48 28.28 -20.52
N ASP A 29 -11.56 28.68 -21.40
CA ASP A 29 -11.90 29.27 -22.71
C ASP A 29 -12.34 28.26 -23.78
N ARG A 30 -12.20 26.95 -23.56
CA ARG A 30 -12.51 25.94 -24.59
C ARG A 30 -13.99 25.52 -24.62
N THR A 31 -14.78 25.91 -23.61
CA THR A 31 -16.21 25.56 -23.49
C THR A 31 -17.18 26.64 -24.00
N SER A 32 -16.71 27.85 -24.31
CA SER A 32 -17.56 28.96 -24.78
C SER A 32 -17.70 29.08 -26.31
N ALA A 33 -16.95 28.29 -27.09
CA ALA A 33 -16.89 28.41 -28.56
C ALA A 33 -17.70 27.38 -29.37
N ARG A 34 -18.53 26.53 -28.73
CA ARG A 34 -19.41 25.57 -29.45
C ARG A 34 -20.88 25.80 -29.10
N GLY A 35 -21.40 26.93 -29.56
CA GLY A 35 -22.81 27.27 -29.38
C GLY A 35 -23.24 28.34 -30.36
N ARG A 36 -23.20 28.04 -31.67
CA ARG A 36 -23.97 28.73 -32.73
C ARG A 36 -23.65 28.14 -34.11
N ALA A 37 -24.59 27.34 -34.63
CA ALA A 37 -24.86 26.95 -36.03
C ALA A 37 -25.46 25.53 -35.99
N GLY A 38 -26.59 25.16 -36.59
CA GLY A 38 -27.55 25.78 -37.48
C GLY A 38 -28.67 24.74 -37.69
N ARG A 39 -29.88 25.21 -38.03
CA ARG A 39 -31.08 24.37 -38.18
C ARG A 39 -31.06 23.53 -39.46
N ALA A 40 -31.92 22.50 -39.42
CA ALA A 40 -32.74 21.94 -40.49
C ALA A 40 -32.16 20.81 -41.34
N TYR A 41 -32.73 19.61 -41.18
CA TYR A 41 -33.38 18.90 -42.29
C TYR A 41 -34.49 17.98 -41.77
N ARG A 42 -35.65 18.03 -42.44
CA ARG A 42 -36.87 17.22 -42.21
C ARG A 42 -36.81 15.91 -43.01
N ARG A 43 -37.78 15.03 -42.67
CA ARG A 43 -38.26 13.77 -43.31
C ARG A 43 -37.74 12.54 -42.54
N GLY A 44 -38.55 11.62 -42.05
CA GLY A 44 -39.97 11.31 -42.23
C GLY A 44 -40.09 9.79 -42.19
N ALA A 45 -40.77 9.21 -41.21
CA ALA A 45 -41.16 7.79 -41.23
C ALA A 45 -42.30 7.56 -40.23
N GLY A 46 -43.49 7.31 -40.78
CA GLY A 46 -44.55 6.56 -40.11
C GLY A 46 -44.37 5.05 -40.32
N PRO A 47 -45.35 4.22 -39.96
CA PRO A 47 -45.22 3.21 -38.90
C PRO A 47 -45.31 1.76 -39.42
N ILE A 48 -45.36 0.77 -38.51
CA ILE A 48 -46.21 -0.45 -38.50
C ILE A 48 -45.51 -1.60 -37.78
N GLY A 49 -46.26 -2.33 -36.94
CA GLY A 49 -46.21 -3.80 -36.94
C GLY A 49 -45.89 -4.49 -35.63
N GLY A 50 -46.91 -5.10 -35.01
CA GLY A 50 -46.80 -5.88 -33.78
C GLY A 50 -46.06 -7.22 -33.94
N HIS A 51 -45.79 -7.88 -32.81
CA HIS A 51 -46.28 -9.23 -32.49
C HIS A 51 -45.73 -9.68 -31.11
N ALA A 52 -46.64 -10.02 -30.19
CA ALA A 52 -46.43 -10.99 -29.13
C ALA A 52 -46.81 -12.40 -29.68
N PRO A 53 -46.45 -13.56 -29.08
CA PRO A 53 -47.04 -13.95 -27.79
C PRO A 53 -46.24 -14.93 -26.86
N ALA A 54 -46.73 -15.00 -25.60
CA ALA A 54 -47.01 -16.16 -24.72
C ALA A 54 -45.94 -17.12 -24.11
N GLY A 55 -46.18 -17.43 -22.81
CA GLY A 55 -45.78 -18.64 -22.04
C GLY A 55 -45.22 -18.34 -20.63
N GLN A 56 -46.01 -18.17 -19.54
CA GLN A 56 -46.45 -19.18 -18.53
C GLN A 56 -45.30 -20.09 -18.01
N ASN A 57 -44.96 -20.28 -16.72
CA ASN A 57 -45.70 -20.47 -15.44
C ASN A 57 -44.80 -20.03 -14.25
N HIS A 58 -45.28 -19.29 -13.24
CA HIS A 58 -45.87 -19.76 -11.97
C HIS A 58 -45.03 -20.75 -11.14
N HIS A 59 -44.47 -20.27 -10.01
CA HIS A 59 -44.73 -20.83 -8.67
C HIS A 59 -44.41 -19.81 -7.56
N ARG A 60 -45.42 -19.51 -6.76
CA ARG A 60 -45.39 -18.82 -5.46
C ARG A 60 -44.79 -19.76 -4.39
N CYS A 61 -44.06 -19.22 -3.42
CA CYS A 61 -44.47 -19.36 -2.02
C CYS A 61 -43.81 -18.30 -1.13
N ARG A 62 -44.67 -17.59 -0.38
CA ARG A 62 -44.37 -16.64 0.70
C ARG A 62 -44.61 -17.33 2.04
N SER A 63 -44.24 -16.60 3.11
CA SER A 63 -44.59 -16.73 4.54
C SER A 63 -43.57 -17.53 5.35
N SER A 64 -42.76 -16.92 6.23
CA SER A 64 -43.03 -16.17 7.48
C SER A 64 -43.42 -17.07 8.65
N ALA A 65 -42.63 -17.04 9.74
CA ALA A 65 -43.05 -16.55 11.06
C ALA A 65 -42.21 -17.11 12.24
N ARG A 66 -41.71 -16.18 13.05
CA ARG A 66 -41.73 -16.10 14.53
C ARG A 66 -41.34 -17.31 15.41
N ALA A 67 -40.32 -17.01 16.22
CA ALA A 67 -40.26 -17.01 17.69
C ALA A 67 -40.36 -18.34 18.47
N ARG A 68 -39.41 -18.52 19.41
CA ARG A 68 -39.69 -18.93 20.80
C ARG A 68 -38.48 -18.69 21.73
N HIS A 69 -38.77 -17.98 22.83
CA HIS A 69 -38.04 -18.00 24.10
C HIS A 69 -37.94 -19.42 24.67
N ARG A 70 -36.88 -19.68 25.45
CA ARG A 70 -36.98 -20.44 26.72
C ARG A 70 -35.78 -20.15 27.65
N ASN A 71 -36.11 -19.66 28.84
CA ASN A 71 -35.32 -19.71 30.06
C ASN A 71 -35.00 -21.15 30.47
N ARG A 72 -33.85 -21.36 31.13
CA ARG A 72 -33.80 -22.17 32.36
C ARG A 72 -32.60 -21.82 33.23
N THR A 73 -32.90 -21.75 34.51
CA THR A 73 -32.13 -21.36 35.68
C THR A 73 -31.38 -22.55 36.31
N THR A 74 -30.33 -22.23 37.07
CA THR A 74 -29.89 -22.83 38.36
C THR A 74 -29.56 -24.33 38.48
N THR A 75 -28.33 -24.62 38.92
CA THR A 75 -27.94 -25.45 40.10
C THR A 75 -26.40 -25.55 40.13
N ALA A 76 -25.71 -24.91 41.08
CA ALA A 76 -25.31 -25.40 42.41
C ALA A 76 -24.00 -26.23 42.42
N ARG A 77 -22.99 -25.68 43.12
CA ARG A 77 -21.78 -26.37 43.63
C ARG A 77 -22.17 -27.44 44.68
N PRO A 78 -21.28 -28.39 45.02
CA PRO A 78 -20.32 -28.20 46.14
C PRO A 78 -18.90 -28.70 45.77
N SER A 79 -17.79 -28.00 46.04
CA SER A 79 -17.03 -27.91 47.31
C SER A 79 -16.79 -29.26 48.02
N CYS A 80 -15.55 -29.75 48.02
CA CYS A 80 -14.89 -30.35 49.18
C CYS A 80 -13.37 -30.18 49.06
N LEU A 81 -12.78 -29.73 50.17
CA LEU A 81 -11.38 -29.36 50.44
C LEU A 81 -10.72 -30.54 51.23
N PRO A 82 -9.46 -30.43 51.73
CA PRO A 82 -8.42 -31.47 51.68
C PRO A 82 -8.07 -32.07 53.05
N LEU A 83 -7.32 -33.18 53.05
CA LEU A 83 -6.48 -33.71 54.14
C LEU A 83 -5.44 -34.63 53.46
N GLY A 84 -4.14 -34.73 53.75
CA GLY A 84 -3.26 -34.21 54.79
C GLY A 84 -2.09 -35.19 54.97
N GLY A 85 -0.85 -34.71 54.95
CA GLY A 85 0.25 -35.26 55.77
C GLY A 85 1.18 -36.37 55.22
N PRO A 86 2.38 -36.53 55.81
CA PRO A 86 3.65 -36.79 55.09
C PRO A 86 4.34 -38.11 55.45
N GLY A 87 5.35 -38.52 54.67
CA GLY A 87 6.17 -39.71 54.97
C GLY A 87 7.50 -39.73 54.23
N LEU A 88 8.59 -39.78 55.00
CA LEU A 88 9.99 -39.82 54.60
C LEU A 88 10.40 -41.13 53.88
N CYS A 89 11.48 -41.09 53.09
CA CYS A 89 12.74 -41.84 53.30
C CYS A 89 13.57 -42.01 52.02
N ALA A 90 14.84 -41.59 52.09
CA ALA A 90 15.96 -42.17 51.33
C ALA A 90 16.56 -43.32 52.16
N PRO A 91 17.35 -44.23 51.55
CA PRO A 91 18.81 -44.14 51.78
C PRO A 91 19.73 -44.57 50.62
N CYS A 92 20.83 -43.82 50.50
CA CYS A 92 22.26 -44.17 50.34
C CYS A 92 22.81 -45.38 49.53
N ARG A 93 23.78 -45.00 48.66
CA ARG A 93 25.15 -45.55 48.40
C ARG A 93 25.35 -46.79 47.50
N GLY A 94 26.19 -46.59 46.48
CA GLY A 94 26.98 -47.62 45.80
C GLY A 94 28.11 -46.99 44.97
N HIS A 95 29.37 -47.30 45.32
CA HIS A 95 30.61 -46.85 44.69
C HIS A 95 30.83 -47.45 43.27
N GLY A 96 31.61 -46.76 42.44
CA GLY A 96 31.89 -47.09 41.02
C GLY A 96 32.74 -48.35 40.75
N PRO A 97 33.13 -48.57 39.48
CA PRO A 97 34.46 -48.08 39.10
C PRO A 97 34.52 -47.39 37.72
N ALA A 98 35.54 -46.55 37.57
CA ALA A 98 35.93 -45.87 36.34
C ALA A 98 36.49 -46.86 35.31
N SER A 99 36.10 -46.75 34.04
CA SER A 99 37.01 -47.01 32.91
C SER A 99 36.52 -46.44 31.57
N ARG A 100 37.46 -45.78 30.88
CA ARG A 100 37.58 -45.52 29.43
C ARG A 100 36.63 -44.51 28.77
N LYS A 101 37.17 -43.29 28.56
CA LYS A 101 36.75 -42.34 27.52
C LYS A 101 36.88 -42.99 26.12
N PRO A 102 35.84 -43.01 25.27
CA PRO A 102 36.05 -43.19 23.83
C PRO A 102 36.54 -41.87 23.22
N ARG A 103 37.61 -41.99 22.45
CA ARG A 103 38.21 -40.95 21.62
C ARG A 103 37.21 -40.43 20.59
N GLY A 104 37.29 -39.13 20.33
CA GLY A 104 36.86 -38.45 19.09
C GLY A 104 35.62 -39.00 18.41
N GLN A 105 34.45 -38.48 18.77
CA GLN A 105 33.34 -38.50 17.83
C GLN A 105 33.74 -37.66 16.61
N PRO A 106 33.51 -38.13 15.38
CA PRO A 106 33.64 -37.28 14.22
C PRO A 106 32.67 -36.12 14.39
N VAL A 107 33.18 -34.90 14.22
CA VAL A 107 32.35 -33.71 14.13
C VAL A 107 31.40 -33.95 12.96
N THR A 108 30.14 -34.26 13.27
CA THR A 108 29.08 -34.36 12.26
C THR A 108 29.07 -33.05 11.47
N PRO A 109 29.00 -33.10 10.13
CA PRO A 109 28.95 -31.89 9.33
C PRO A 109 27.70 -31.09 9.72
N ALA A 110 27.85 -29.77 9.63
CA ALA A 110 26.90 -28.74 9.98
C ALA A 110 25.43 -29.17 9.85
N THR A 111 24.66 -28.90 10.90
CA THR A 111 23.20 -28.89 10.92
C THR A 111 22.67 -28.44 9.56
N ARG A 112 22.05 -29.36 8.80
CA ARG A 112 21.36 -29.03 7.55
C ARG A 112 20.52 -27.78 7.78
N LEU A 113 20.74 -26.75 6.97
CA LEU A 113 19.84 -25.61 6.90
C LEU A 113 18.44 -26.18 6.64
N GLN A 114 17.54 -26.12 7.63
CA GLN A 114 16.11 -26.38 7.47
C GLN A 114 15.45 -25.23 6.70
N THR A 115 16.12 -24.72 5.68
CA THR A 115 15.80 -23.48 5.01
C THR A 115 15.83 -23.77 3.52
N PRO A 116 14.77 -23.44 2.77
CA PRO A 116 14.75 -23.63 1.33
C PRO A 116 15.99 -22.98 0.68
N MET A 117 16.48 -23.60 -0.39
CA MET A 117 17.63 -23.09 -1.14
C MET A 117 17.19 -22.28 -2.35
N ILE A 118 16.00 -22.57 -2.88
CA ILE A 118 15.47 -21.88 -4.06
C ILE A 118 14.15 -21.21 -3.69
N TYR A 119 14.07 -19.90 -3.93
CA TYR A 119 12.90 -19.09 -3.65
C TYR A 119 12.36 -18.49 -4.95
N LEU A 120 11.05 -18.53 -5.10
CA LEU A 120 10.33 -17.72 -6.08
C LEU A 120 9.41 -16.75 -5.33
N PHE A 121 9.81 -15.48 -5.30
CA PHE A 121 9.01 -14.39 -4.79
C PHE A 121 8.38 -13.67 -5.97
N HIS A 122 7.07 -13.70 -6.07
CA HIS A 122 6.35 -13.13 -7.21
C HIS A 122 5.12 -12.35 -6.80
N GLY A 123 4.80 -11.29 -7.54
CA GLY A 123 3.63 -10.43 -7.30
C GLY A 123 3.99 -8.96 -7.13
N GLU A 124 2.94 -8.14 -7.00
CA GLU A 124 3.01 -6.68 -7.06
C GLU A 124 3.48 -6.04 -5.75
N GLU A 125 3.43 -6.78 -4.64
CA GLU A 125 3.77 -6.27 -3.32
C GLU A 125 5.29 -6.34 -3.11
N GLU A 126 5.98 -5.22 -3.33
CA GLU A 126 7.45 -5.12 -3.31
C GLU A 126 8.08 -5.11 -1.91
N PHE A 127 7.36 -4.62 -0.90
CA PHE A 127 7.91 -4.43 0.44
C PHE A 127 8.16 -5.77 1.15
N GLY A 128 7.20 -6.70 1.13
CA GLY A 128 7.36 -8.02 1.71
C GLY A 128 8.45 -8.86 1.02
N LYS A 129 8.59 -8.73 -0.31
CA LYS A 129 9.71 -9.34 -1.05
C LYS A 129 11.05 -8.78 -0.58
N SER A 130 11.14 -7.45 -0.47
CA SER A 130 12.35 -6.76 0.00
C SER A 130 12.73 -7.17 1.42
N GLU A 131 11.76 -7.26 2.35
CA GLU A 131 12.02 -7.73 3.72
C GLU A 131 12.55 -9.16 3.76
N ARG A 132 11.97 -10.06 2.96
CA ARG A 132 12.43 -11.46 2.89
C ARG A 132 13.85 -11.56 2.33
N ILE A 133 14.16 -10.81 1.28
CA ILE A 133 15.52 -10.74 0.73
C ILE A 133 16.49 -10.14 1.74
N ALA A 134 16.09 -9.07 2.45
CA ALA A 134 16.91 -8.47 3.50
C ALA A 134 17.18 -9.46 4.64
N ALA A 135 16.19 -10.25 5.06
CA ALA A 135 16.36 -11.29 6.06
C ALA A 135 17.33 -12.41 5.59
N LEU A 136 17.29 -12.78 4.32
CA LEU A 136 18.27 -13.71 3.74
C LEU A 136 19.68 -13.11 3.71
N LYS A 137 19.82 -11.83 3.33
CA LYS A 137 21.11 -11.12 3.36
C LYS A 137 21.66 -11.00 4.79
N ALA A 138 20.82 -10.72 5.77
CA ALA A 138 21.23 -10.58 7.17
C ALA A 138 21.87 -11.87 7.74
N ARG A 139 21.51 -13.05 7.23
CA ARG A 139 22.13 -14.33 7.62
C ARG A 139 23.58 -14.46 7.18
N LEU A 140 24.03 -13.69 6.19
CA LEU A 140 25.42 -13.65 5.75
C LEU A 140 26.32 -12.76 6.63
N GLY A 141 25.72 -11.94 7.49
CA GLY A 141 26.44 -11.01 8.37
C GLY A 141 27.39 -10.09 7.59
N ASP A 142 28.61 -9.94 8.10
CA ASP A 142 29.64 -9.06 7.53
C ASP A 142 30.16 -9.53 6.16
N LEU A 143 29.91 -10.79 5.79
CA LEU A 143 30.33 -11.36 4.50
C LEU A 143 29.29 -11.16 3.40
N ALA A 144 28.18 -10.46 3.68
CA ALA A 144 27.10 -10.26 2.73
C ALA A 144 27.57 -9.62 1.42
N GLU A 145 28.50 -8.66 1.46
CA GLU A 145 28.99 -7.98 0.26
C GLU A 145 29.76 -8.91 -0.69
N MET A 146 30.46 -9.92 -0.15
CA MET A 146 31.24 -10.89 -0.95
C MET A 146 30.38 -12.07 -1.42
N ASN A 147 29.37 -12.44 -0.63
CA ASN A 147 28.56 -13.63 -0.83
C ASN A 147 27.15 -13.35 -1.39
N ALA A 148 26.73 -12.10 -1.53
CA ALA A 148 25.45 -11.76 -2.16
C ALA A 148 25.65 -11.03 -3.49
N VAL A 149 24.92 -11.46 -4.51
CA VAL A 149 24.86 -10.77 -5.81
C VAL A 149 23.40 -10.57 -6.22
N THR A 150 23.09 -9.39 -6.75
CA THR A 150 21.80 -9.10 -7.39
C THR A 150 22.03 -8.93 -8.89
N LEU A 151 21.27 -9.67 -9.69
CA LEU A 151 21.37 -9.73 -11.14
C LEU A 151 20.09 -9.20 -11.79
N ASP A 152 20.23 -8.39 -12.84
CA ASP A 152 19.11 -7.99 -13.68
C ASP A 152 18.75 -9.11 -14.66
N GLY A 153 17.65 -9.80 -14.38
CA GLY A 153 17.11 -10.90 -15.18
C GLY A 153 16.60 -10.48 -16.56
N ARG A 154 16.44 -9.18 -16.84
CA ARG A 154 15.99 -8.69 -18.15
C ARG A 154 17.04 -8.94 -19.23
N HIS A 155 18.31 -8.92 -18.84
CA HIS A 155 19.47 -9.08 -19.74
C HIS A 155 20.30 -10.34 -19.46
N LEU A 156 19.91 -11.15 -18.47
CA LEU A 156 20.69 -12.31 -18.03
C LEU A 156 20.65 -13.47 -19.04
N SER A 157 21.82 -14.05 -19.33
CA SER A 157 22.00 -15.27 -20.14
C SER A 157 22.05 -16.53 -19.27
N GLN A 158 22.01 -17.71 -19.89
CA GLN A 158 22.06 -19.00 -19.18
C GLN A 158 23.43 -19.19 -18.52
N GLU A 159 24.49 -18.89 -19.27
CA GLU A 159 25.89 -19.05 -18.87
C GLU A 159 26.23 -18.11 -17.70
N ALA A 160 25.73 -16.87 -17.75
CA ALA A 160 25.95 -15.90 -16.67
C ALA A 160 25.26 -16.34 -15.37
N LEU A 161 24.02 -16.85 -15.45
CA LEU A 161 23.31 -17.37 -14.27
C LEU A 161 24.05 -18.58 -13.68
N LEU A 162 24.45 -19.53 -14.53
CA LEU A 162 25.22 -20.71 -14.12
C LEU A 162 26.51 -20.31 -13.40
N HIS A 163 27.28 -19.40 -14.00
CA HIS A 163 28.53 -18.90 -13.41
C HIS A 163 28.32 -18.29 -12.03
N HIS A 164 27.25 -17.52 -11.81
CA HIS A 164 27.00 -16.92 -10.49
C HIS A 164 26.50 -17.92 -9.44
N CYS A 165 25.77 -18.95 -9.84
CA CYS A 165 25.22 -19.96 -8.96
C CYS A 165 26.23 -21.07 -8.59
N ASP A 166 27.18 -21.37 -9.48
CA ASP A 166 28.18 -22.43 -9.28
C ASP A 166 29.44 -21.96 -8.55
N VAL A 167 29.61 -20.64 -8.35
CA VAL A 167 30.71 -20.08 -7.56
C VAL A 167 30.50 -20.42 -6.07
N PRO A 168 31.47 -21.06 -5.40
CA PRO A 168 31.37 -21.37 -3.98
C PRO A 168 31.38 -20.09 -3.13
N PRO A 169 30.73 -20.09 -1.96
CA PRO A 169 30.78 -18.97 -1.04
C PRO A 169 32.19 -18.73 -0.49
N PHE A 170 32.52 -17.46 -0.29
CA PHE A 170 33.77 -17.01 0.32
C PHE A 170 33.63 -16.99 1.84
N LEU A 171 34.36 -17.87 2.53
CA LEU A 171 34.44 -17.94 4.00
C LEU A 171 33.08 -17.95 4.73
N GLY A 172 32.01 -18.41 4.07
CA GLY A 172 30.65 -18.40 4.60
C GLY A 172 29.87 -19.66 4.24
N ASP A 173 28.72 -19.84 4.87
CA ASP A 173 27.92 -21.06 4.75
C ASP A 173 27.23 -21.19 3.39
N PHE A 174 26.84 -20.06 2.78
CA PHE A 174 26.15 -20.04 1.50
C PHE A 174 26.38 -18.76 0.71
N ARG A 175 26.17 -18.83 -0.60
CA ARG A 175 26.16 -17.71 -1.55
C ARG A 175 24.71 -17.36 -1.88
N LEU A 176 24.35 -16.09 -1.80
CA LEU A 176 23.02 -15.60 -2.17
C LEU A 176 23.03 -14.98 -3.57
N VAL A 177 22.24 -15.54 -4.48
CA VAL A 177 22.03 -15.01 -5.83
C VAL A 177 20.58 -14.54 -5.91
N VAL A 178 20.37 -13.24 -6.11
CA VAL A 178 19.05 -12.65 -6.33
C VAL A 178 18.93 -12.28 -7.80
N VAL A 179 17.88 -12.72 -8.47
CA VAL A 179 17.62 -12.43 -9.88
C VAL A 179 16.31 -11.68 -10.02
N GLU A 180 16.36 -10.48 -10.58
CA GLU A 180 15.20 -9.60 -10.73
C GLU A 180 14.52 -9.79 -12.09
N ASP A 181 13.19 -10.00 -12.11
CA ASP A 181 12.35 -10.01 -13.33
C ASP A 181 12.78 -10.99 -14.46
N LEU A 182 13.51 -12.07 -14.15
CA LEU A 182 13.93 -13.04 -15.18
C LEU A 182 12.76 -13.83 -15.74
N LEU A 183 11.92 -14.40 -14.87
CA LEU A 183 10.82 -15.24 -15.30
C LEU A 183 9.73 -14.42 -15.99
N SER A 184 9.47 -13.20 -15.50
CA SER A 184 8.55 -12.25 -16.11
C SER A 184 8.93 -11.92 -17.55
N ARG A 185 10.23 -11.84 -17.87
CA ARG A 185 10.72 -11.67 -19.25
C ARG A 185 10.40 -12.90 -20.11
N LEU A 186 10.49 -14.08 -19.53
CA LEU A 186 10.30 -15.37 -20.19
C LEU A 186 8.84 -15.82 -20.19
N GLU A 187 7.89 -14.98 -19.79
CA GLU A 187 6.46 -15.23 -19.93
C GLU A 187 5.89 -14.68 -21.24
N LYS A 188 4.70 -15.15 -21.60
CA LYS A 188 3.97 -14.67 -22.77
C LYS A 188 3.61 -13.19 -22.58
N LYS A 189 3.88 -12.37 -23.59
CA LYS A 189 3.45 -10.96 -23.61
C LYS A 189 1.97 -10.87 -23.99
N GLY A 190 1.10 -10.72 -22.99
CA GLY A 190 -0.34 -10.50 -23.17
C GLY A 190 -1.17 -11.78 -23.41
N PRO A 191 -2.51 -11.66 -23.52
CA PRO A 191 -3.44 -12.80 -23.55
C PRO A 191 -3.25 -13.73 -24.76
N ASN A 192 -2.91 -13.14 -25.91
CA ASN A 192 -2.70 -13.84 -27.18
C ASN A 192 -1.22 -13.98 -27.54
N GLY A 193 -0.31 -13.64 -26.63
CA GLY A 193 1.13 -13.73 -26.87
C GLY A 193 1.59 -15.17 -27.02
N LYS A 194 2.34 -15.47 -28.10
CA LYS A 194 3.07 -16.74 -28.22
C LYS A 194 4.42 -16.60 -27.53
N LEU A 195 4.81 -17.65 -26.82
CA LEU A 195 6.14 -17.71 -26.21
C LEU A 195 7.16 -18.05 -27.31
N SER A 196 8.26 -17.30 -27.38
CA SER A 196 9.33 -17.59 -28.34
C SER A 196 9.96 -18.95 -28.05
N GLN A 197 10.56 -19.57 -29.08
CA GLN A 197 11.23 -20.85 -28.89
C GLN A 197 12.40 -20.73 -27.91
N ALA A 198 13.23 -19.69 -28.08
CA ALA A 198 14.34 -19.39 -27.16
C ALA A 198 13.91 -19.25 -25.69
N SER A 199 12.75 -18.63 -25.41
CA SER A 199 12.25 -18.52 -24.03
C SER A 199 11.77 -19.87 -23.48
N LYS A 200 11.18 -20.75 -24.32
CA LYS A 200 10.82 -22.12 -23.90
C LYS A 200 12.07 -22.94 -23.60
N ASP A 201 13.08 -22.84 -24.45
CA ASP A 201 14.33 -23.57 -24.30
C ASP A 201 15.04 -23.12 -23.01
N PHE A 202 15.09 -21.81 -22.74
CA PHE A 202 15.62 -21.26 -21.49
C PHE A 202 14.85 -21.77 -20.26
N LEU A 203 13.51 -21.73 -20.29
CA LEU A 203 12.70 -22.19 -19.17
C LEU A 203 12.84 -23.69 -18.90
N THR A 204 13.02 -24.49 -19.96
CA THR A 204 13.22 -25.94 -19.86
C THR A 204 14.59 -26.22 -19.24
N TRP A 205 15.64 -25.61 -19.79
CA TRP A 205 16.98 -25.68 -19.22
C TRP A 205 17.02 -25.27 -17.75
N LEU A 206 16.38 -24.16 -17.40
CA LEU A 206 16.36 -23.66 -16.02
C LEU A 206 15.65 -24.65 -15.09
N ALA A 207 14.53 -25.24 -15.52
CA ALA A 207 13.82 -26.25 -14.74
C ALA A 207 14.68 -27.51 -14.48
N ASP A 208 15.52 -27.89 -15.44
CA ASP A 208 16.43 -29.04 -15.34
C ASP A 208 17.68 -28.73 -14.51
N TYR A 209 18.13 -27.46 -14.47
CA TYR A 209 19.28 -27.01 -13.69
C TYR A 209 18.99 -26.83 -12.19
N LEU A 210 17.78 -26.38 -11.82
CA LEU A 210 17.45 -26.10 -10.40
C LEU A 210 17.73 -27.28 -9.43
N PRO A 211 17.47 -28.56 -9.78
CA PRO A 211 17.82 -29.70 -8.94
C PRO A 211 19.34 -29.90 -8.76
N THR A 212 20.15 -29.56 -9.78
CA THR A 212 21.60 -29.77 -9.82
C THR A 212 22.42 -28.66 -9.17
N MET A 213 21.77 -27.56 -8.79
CA MET A 213 22.42 -26.41 -8.14
C MET A 213 23.17 -26.83 -6.85
N PRO A 214 24.37 -26.27 -6.58
CA PRO A 214 25.11 -26.55 -5.35
C PRO A 214 24.30 -26.27 -4.08
N GLU A 215 24.47 -27.11 -3.05
CA GLU A 215 23.79 -26.93 -1.75
C GLU A 215 24.27 -25.68 -1.00
N THR A 216 25.43 -25.14 -1.38
CA THR A 216 26.00 -23.89 -0.85
C THR A 216 25.42 -22.64 -1.53
N THR A 217 24.45 -22.78 -2.43
CA THR A 217 23.87 -21.64 -3.17
C THR A 217 22.40 -21.47 -2.81
N VAL A 218 22.04 -20.25 -2.45
CA VAL A 218 20.67 -19.80 -2.26
C VAL A 218 20.28 -18.91 -3.43
N LEU A 219 19.31 -19.35 -4.23
CA LEU A 219 18.81 -18.63 -5.41
C LEU A 219 17.43 -18.04 -5.13
N VAL A 220 17.26 -16.75 -5.38
CA VAL A 220 15.99 -16.04 -5.22
C VAL A 220 15.58 -15.41 -6.55
N PHE A 221 14.47 -15.86 -7.12
CA PHE A 221 13.79 -15.14 -8.20
C PHE A 221 12.88 -14.08 -7.58
N ASN A 222 13.17 -12.81 -7.84
CA ASN A 222 12.38 -11.66 -7.40
C ASN A 222 11.61 -11.06 -8.57
N GLU A 223 10.34 -11.41 -8.69
CA GLU A 223 9.49 -11.08 -9.84
C GLU A 223 8.47 -10.00 -9.46
N SER A 224 8.50 -8.87 -10.18
CA SER A 224 7.54 -7.75 -10.00
C SER A 224 6.10 -8.11 -10.36
N LYS A 225 5.91 -9.21 -11.10
CA LYS A 225 4.60 -9.66 -11.58
C LYS A 225 4.28 -11.05 -11.04
N LYS A 226 2.98 -11.34 -11.02
CA LYS A 226 2.50 -12.68 -10.72
C LYS A 226 2.87 -13.65 -11.84
N ILE A 227 3.78 -14.56 -11.55
CA ILE A 227 4.14 -15.66 -12.45
C ILE A 227 2.98 -16.66 -12.58
N SER A 228 2.76 -17.15 -13.79
CA SER A 228 1.71 -18.12 -14.10
C SER A 228 1.95 -19.47 -13.41
N ALA A 229 0.91 -20.08 -12.85
CA ALA A 229 0.98 -21.44 -12.32
C ALA A 229 1.34 -22.52 -13.37
N ARG A 230 1.28 -22.17 -14.67
CA ARG A 230 1.71 -23.05 -15.77
C ARG A 230 3.21 -22.97 -16.04
N ASN A 231 3.91 -22.00 -15.45
CA ASN A 231 5.34 -21.80 -15.67
C ASN A 231 6.12 -23.06 -15.20
N PRO A 232 6.96 -23.66 -16.06
CA PRO A 232 7.69 -24.88 -15.74
C PRO A 232 8.67 -24.70 -14.58
N VAL A 233 9.29 -23.52 -14.44
CA VAL A 233 10.24 -23.22 -13.36
C VAL A 233 9.53 -23.17 -12.02
N LEU A 234 8.36 -22.53 -11.94
CA LEU A 234 7.54 -22.53 -10.73
C LEU A 234 7.19 -23.96 -10.30
N LYS A 235 6.76 -24.81 -11.24
CA LYS A 235 6.47 -26.22 -10.96
C LYS A 235 7.71 -27.01 -10.55
N ALA A 236 8.86 -26.73 -11.16
CA ALA A 236 10.13 -27.35 -10.79
C ALA A 236 10.48 -27.02 -9.34
N ILE A 237 10.39 -25.74 -8.95
CA ILE A 237 10.65 -25.30 -7.56
C ILE A 237 9.70 -26.01 -6.58
N GLN A 238 8.40 -26.10 -6.89
CA GLN A 238 7.44 -26.80 -6.04
C GLN A 238 7.74 -28.30 -5.89
N LYS A 239 8.28 -28.95 -6.93
CA LYS A 239 8.67 -30.37 -6.88
C LYS A 239 9.90 -30.64 -6.02
N LEU A 240 10.71 -29.61 -5.71
CA LEU A 240 11.89 -29.75 -4.85
C LEU A 240 11.55 -29.93 -3.36
N GLY A 241 10.27 -29.82 -2.97
CA GLY A 241 9.83 -29.99 -1.59
C GLY A 241 10.51 -29.00 -0.66
N ASP A 242 11.13 -29.48 0.42
CA ASP A 242 11.76 -28.64 1.45
C ASP A 242 12.91 -27.75 0.93
N ARG A 243 13.47 -28.06 -0.26
CA ARG A 243 14.51 -27.26 -0.92
C ARG A 243 13.97 -26.04 -1.67
N GLY A 244 12.66 -25.98 -1.95
CA GLY A 244 12.05 -24.95 -2.79
C GLY A 244 10.87 -24.25 -2.11
N GLU A 245 10.81 -22.93 -2.18
CA GLU A 245 9.69 -22.15 -1.66
C GLU A 245 9.13 -21.20 -2.74
N VAL A 246 7.82 -21.26 -2.96
CA VAL A 246 7.12 -20.33 -3.84
C VAL A 246 6.18 -19.48 -3.01
N VAL A 247 6.37 -18.16 -3.05
CA VAL A 247 5.58 -17.20 -2.26
C VAL A 247 5.01 -16.13 -3.17
N LEU A 248 3.69 -16.01 -3.14
CA LEU A 248 2.94 -14.97 -3.83
C LEU A 248 2.74 -13.77 -2.91
N PHE A 249 3.27 -12.62 -3.30
CA PHE A 249 3.15 -11.34 -2.61
C PHE A 249 2.08 -10.47 -3.28
N GLU A 250 0.88 -10.48 -2.71
CA GLU A 250 -0.25 -9.65 -3.15
C GLU A 250 -0.46 -8.47 -2.21
N THR A 251 -0.74 -7.31 -2.80
CA THR A 251 -1.00 -6.08 -2.03
C THR A 251 -2.27 -6.26 -1.20
N PRO A 252 -2.19 -6.18 0.14
CA PRO A 252 -3.33 -6.46 1.00
C PRO A 252 -4.42 -5.40 0.80
N GLN A 253 -5.66 -5.86 0.64
CA GLN A 253 -6.77 -4.96 0.32
C GLN A 253 -7.33 -4.29 1.59
N LEU A 254 -7.53 -2.98 1.51
CA LEU A 254 -8.15 -2.22 2.61
C LEU A 254 -9.62 -2.64 2.84
N ARG A 255 -10.42 -2.78 1.77
CA ARG A 255 -11.87 -3.07 1.88
C ARG A 255 -12.22 -4.41 2.54
N ARG A 256 -11.27 -5.35 2.57
CA ARG A 256 -11.44 -6.69 3.15
C ARG A 256 -10.86 -6.80 4.57
N GLY A 257 -10.38 -5.68 5.14
CA GLY A 257 -9.67 -5.67 6.42
C GLY A 257 -8.32 -6.41 6.38
N GLU A 258 -7.86 -6.83 5.20
CA GLU A 258 -6.57 -7.51 5.02
C GLU A 258 -5.43 -6.58 5.41
N LEU A 259 -5.50 -5.30 4.98
CA LEU A 259 -4.50 -4.31 5.35
C LEU A 259 -4.44 -4.10 6.87
N THR A 260 -5.59 -3.99 7.54
CA THR A 260 -5.66 -3.85 9.00
C THR A 260 -5.02 -5.04 9.72
N ARG A 261 -5.29 -6.26 9.25
CA ARG A 261 -4.66 -7.47 9.79
C ARG A 261 -3.15 -7.47 9.53
N TRP A 262 -2.73 -7.05 8.34
CA TRP A 262 -1.31 -6.92 8.00
C TRP A 262 -0.62 -5.92 8.94
N VAL A 263 -1.18 -4.71 9.15
CA VAL A 263 -0.61 -3.71 10.08
C VAL A 263 -0.46 -4.29 11.48
N ALA A 264 -1.50 -4.97 11.99
CA ALA A 264 -1.46 -5.57 13.32
C ALA A 264 -0.41 -6.68 13.44
N GLN A 265 -0.26 -7.53 12.42
CA GLN A 265 0.75 -8.58 12.40
C GLN A 265 2.16 -7.99 12.28
N HIS A 266 2.33 -6.99 11.43
CA HIS A 266 3.62 -6.33 11.21
C HIS A 266 4.10 -5.62 12.47
N ALA A 267 3.23 -4.86 13.13
CA ALA A 267 3.52 -4.23 14.40
C ALA A 267 3.95 -5.26 15.46
N ARG A 268 3.29 -6.43 15.55
CA ARG A 268 3.69 -7.51 16.46
C ARG A 268 5.07 -8.07 16.14
N LYS A 269 5.41 -8.27 14.86
CA LYS A 269 6.74 -8.73 14.44
C LYS A 269 7.83 -7.74 14.85
N MET A 270 7.52 -6.44 14.79
CA MET A 270 8.41 -5.37 15.23
C MET A 270 8.42 -5.16 16.76
N GLY A 271 7.67 -5.96 17.54
CA GLY A 271 7.56 -5.80 18.99
C GLY A 271 6.70 -4.60 19.44
N VAL A 272 5.97 -3.97 18.52
CA VAL A 272 5.16 -2.77 18.79
C VAL A 272 3.77 -3.15 19.30
N ARG A 273 3.41 -2.64 20.48
CA ARG A 273 2.07 -2.82 21.05
C ARG A 273 1.11 -1.74 20.55
N LEU A 274 0.01 -2.13 19.94
CA LEU A 274 -1.03 -1.20 19.45
C LEU A 274 -2.28 -1.28 20.34
N LYS A 275 -2.84 -0.13 20.74
CA LYS A 275 -4.18 -0.07 21.35
C LYS A 275 -5.28 -0.44 20.33
N PRO A 276 -6.48 -0.83 20.78
CA PRO A 276 -7.61 -1.10 19.89
C PRO A 276 -7.88 0.05 18.90
N GLY A 277 -8.18 -0.28 17.64
CA GLY A 277 -8.48 0.69 16.59
C GLY A 277 -7.27 1.35 15.91
N VAL A 278 -6.06 1.26 16.47
CA VAL A 278 -4.87 1.91 15.90
C VAL A 278 -4.46 1.31 14.56
N ALA A 279 -4.45 -0.02 14.46
CA ALA A 279 -4.12 -0.70 13.19
C ALA A 279 -5.11 -0.34 12.08
N GLU A 280 -6.39 -0.20 12.42
CA GLU A 280 -7.43 0.21 11.48
C GLU A 280 -7.24 1.66 11.05
N ALA A 281 -6.95 2.57 12.00
CA ALA A 281 -6.67 3.96 11.69
C ALA A 281 -5.47 4.12 10.75
N LEU A 282 -4.35 3.44 11.02
CA LEU A 282 -3.16 3.46 10.15
C LEU A 282 -3.47 2.92 8.75
N ALA A 283 -4.18 1.80 8.65
CA ALA A 283 -4.61 1.24 7.37
C ALA A 283 -5.51 2.21 6.58
N ASN A 284 -6.44 2.88 7.27
CA ASN A 284 -7.36 3.84 6.65
C ASN A 284 -6.68 5.15 6.22
N PHE A 285 -5.73 5.65 7.00
CA PHE A 285 -5.03 6.91 6.70
C PHE A 285 -3.99 6.75 5.60
N ILE A 286 -3.19 5.69 5.65
CA ILE A 286 -2.06 5.51 4.74
C ILE A 286 -2.48 4.77 3.46
N GLY A 287 -3.45 3.86 3.54
CA GLY A 287 -3.78 2.95 2.45
C GLY A 287 -2.68 1.89 2.24
N PRO A 288 -2.71 1.12 1.14
CA PRO A 288 -1.91 -0.10 1.00
C PRO A 288 -0.44 0.15 0.61
N ASN A 289 0.14 1.28 1.03
CA ASN A 289 1.57 1.51 0.91
C ASN A 289 2.30 0.96 2.14
N LEU A 290 2.71 -0.30 2.06
CA LEU A 290 3.28 -1.05 3.19
C LEU A 290 4.59 -0.45 3.70
N ARG A 291 5.41 0.11 2.80
CA ARG A 291 6.66 0.79 3.16
C ARG A 291 6.41 2.01 4.04
N ILE A 292 5.39 2.81 3.70
CA ILE A 292 5.01 3.97 4.51
C ILE A 292 4.44 3.49 5.85
N ILE A 293 3.58 2.47 5.86
CA ILE A 293 3.05 1.92 7.13
C ILE A 293 4.18 1.46 8.04
N HIS A 294 5.18 0.76 7.50
CA HIS A 294 6.34 0.31 8.27
C HIS A 294 7.10 1.49 8.87
N SER A 295 7.45 2.51 8.07
CA SER A 295 8.17 3.68 8.57
C SER A 295 7.37 4.45 9.64
N GLU A 296 6.05 4.55 9.47
CA GLU A 296 5.17 5.16 10.47
C GLU A 296 5.11 4.33 11.76
N LEU A 297 5.10 2.99 11.67
CA LEU A 297 5.17 2.10 12.83
C LEU A 297 6.52 2.21 13.55
N GLU A 298 7.65 2.32 12.84
CA GLU A 298 8.97 2.53 13.44
C GLU A 298 8.99 3.84 14.24
N LYS A 299 8.54 4.93 13.62
CA LYS A 299 8.45 6.23 14.29
C LYS A 299 7.55 6.19 15.53
N LEU A 300 6.38 5.56 15.42
CA LEU A 300 5.45 5.42 16.54
C LEU A 300 6.04 4.56 17.66
N ALA A 301 6.79 3.50 17.32
CA ALA A 301 7.49 2.66 18.29
C ALA A 301 8.54 3.46 19.06
N ILE A 302 9.37 4.23 18.36
CA ILE A 302 10.40 5.09 18.98
C ILE A 302 9.76 6.11 19.93
N TYR A 303 8.67 6.75 19.51
CA TYR A 303 7.98 7.75 20.32
C TYR A 303 7.26 7.15 21.53
N ALA A 304 6.63 5.99 21.36
CA ALA A 304 5.88 5.34 22.42
C ALA A 304 6.82 4.63 23.41
N GLY A 305 8.01 4.19 22.99
CA GLY A 305 8.87 3.34 23.81
C GLY A 305 8.11 2.07 24.21
N ASP A 306 8.06 1.77 25.51
CA ASP A 306 7.38 0.57 26.01
C ASP A 306 5.85 0.69 26.06
N ARG A 307 5.27 1.88 26.11
CA ARG A 307 3.79 1.98 26.22
C ARG A 307 3.10 1.59 24.91
N PRO A 308 1.87 1.04 24.94
CA PRO A 308 1.11 0.80 23.73
C PRO A 308 0.81 2.10 22.97
N VAL A 309 1.02 2.08 21.65
CA VAL A 309 0.68 3.16 20.72
C VAL A 309 -0.83 3.37 20.72
N SER A 310 -1.24 4.62 20.87
CA SER A 310 -2.63 5.09 20.93
C SER A 310 -3.05 5.81 19.65
N LEU A 311 -4.35 6.06 19.48
CA LEU A 311 -4.86 6.85 18.36
C LEU A 311 -4.38 8.30 18.39
N ASP A 312 -4.13 8.85 19.57
CA ASP A 312 -3.66 10.22 19.71
C ASP A 312 -2.19 10.35 19.28
N ASP A 313 -1.37 9.32 19.50
CA ASP A 313 -0.01 9.25 18.97
C ASP A 313 -0.01 9.28 17.43
N VAL A 314 -0.90 8.49 16.81
CA VAL A 314 -1.07 8.46 15.35
C VAL A 314 -1.48 9.84 14.83
N ARG A 315 -2.46 10.50 15.48
CA ARG A 315 -2.92 11.84 15.06
C ARG A 315 -1.84 12.90 15.20
N LEU A 316 -1.02 12.80 16.25
CA LEU A 316 0.06 13.74 16.52
C LEU A 316 1.19 13.60 15.49
N LEU A 317 1.61 12.35 15.20
CA LEU A 317 2.86 12.06 14.49
C LEU A 317 2.70 11.66 13.03
N CYS A 318 1.55 11.16 12.60
CA CYS A 318 1.33 10.69 11.23
C CYS A 318 0.75 11.82 10.36
N PRO A 319 1.45 12.31 9.32
CA PRO A 319 0.93 13.34 8.42
C PRO A 319 -0.37 12.91 7.72
N TYR A 320 -0.47 11.63 7.35
CA TYR A 320 -1.65 11.04 6.72
C TYR A 320 -2.91 11.14 7.58
N ALA A 321 -2.79 11.13 8.91
CA ALA A 321 -3.92 11.33 9.81
C ALA A 321 -4.45 12.77 9.76
N LYS A 322 -3.54 13.75 9.59
CA LYS A 322 -3.89 15.17 9.41
C LYS A 322 -4.58 15.37 8.06
N GLU A 323 -4.03 14.81 6.98
CA GLU A 323 -4.66 14.86 5.66
C GLU A 323 -6.06 14.21 5.65
N ALA A 324 -6.23 13.05 6.32
CA ALA A 324 -7.52 12.39 6.44
C ALA A 324 -8.55 13.26 7.20
N SER A 325 -8.11 13.97 8.26
CA SER A 325 -8.97 14.88 9.02
C SER A 325 -9.46 16.07 8.17
N ILE A 326 -8.61 16.56 7.26
CA ILE A 326 -8.98 17.62 6.30
C ILE A 326 -9.99 17.07 5.29
N PHE A 327 -9.81 15.84 4.84
CA PHE A 327 -10.76 15.15 3.96
C PHE A 327 -12.13 15.01 4.62
N ASP A 328 -12.18 14.65 5.91
CA ASP A 328 -13.42 14.52 6.69
C ASP A 328 -14.07 15.87 6.98
N MET A 329 -13.27 16.94 7.15
CA MET A 329 -13.77 18.29 7.29
C MET A 329 -14.43 18.78 5.99
N VAL A 330 -13.78 18.58 4.85
CA VAL A 330 -14.36 18.89 3.54
C VAL A 330 -15.58 18.02 3.24
N ASP A 331 -15.57 16.75 3.68
CA ASP A 331 -16.76 15.88 3.63
C ASP A 331 -17.93 16.47 4.42
N ALA A 332 -17.66 16.93 5.64
CA ALA A 332 -18.65 17.52 6.52
C ALA A 332 -19.22 18.79 5.89
N LEU A 333 -18.37 19.64 5.29
CA LEU A 333 -18.81 20.78 4.50
C LEU A 333 -19.74 20.35 3.38
N GLY A 334 -19.35 19.37 2.55
CA GLY A 334 -20.13 18.86 1.41
C GLY A 334 -21.48 18.23 1.77
N ASN A 335 -21.63 17.79 3.02
CA ASN A 335 -22.86 17.20 3.53
C ASN A 335 -23.65 18.15 4.44
N ARG A 336 -23.39 19.46 4.38
CA ARG A 336 -24.06 20.49 5.21
C ARG A 336 -23.95 20.26 6.72
N ARG A 337 -22.87 19.59 7.16
CA ARG A 337 -22.55 19.34 8.57
C ARG A 337 -21.54 20.36 9.07
N THR A 338 -21.83 21.65 8.91
CA THR A 338 -20.93 22.76 9.26
C THR A 338 -20.42 22.71 10.71
N PRO A 339 -21.24 22.36 11.74
CA PRO A 339 -20.72 22.22 13.11
C PRO A 339 -19.64 21.14 13.24
N VAL A 340 -19.73 20.06 12.45
CA VAL A 340 -18.72 18.99 12.42
C VAL A 340 -17.44 19.49 11.76
N ALA A 341 -17.55 20.25 10.66
CA ALA A 341 -16.40 20.85 9.99
C ALA A 341 -15.63 21.81 10.93
N PHE A 342 -16.34 22.69 11.66
CA PHE A 342 -15.72 23.57 12.66
C PHE A 342 -15.00 22.81 13.76
N ARG A 343 -15.63 21.76 14.30
CA ARG A 343 -15.00 20.92 15.32
C ARG A 343 -13.71 20.28 14.81
N LEU A 344 -13.70 19.78 13.57
CA LEU A 344 -12.52 19.19 12.95
C LEU A 344 -11.42 20.25 12.72
N LEU A 345 -11.79 21.45 12.26
CA LEU A 345 -10.85 22.57 12.10
C LEU A 345 -10.19 22.93 13.45
N ALA A 346 -11.01 23.12 14.49
CA ALA A 346 -10.53 23.43 15.84
C ALA A 346 -9.64 22.32 16.39
N GLN A 347 -10.00 21.05 16.17
CA GLN A 347 -9.20 19.91 16.58
C GLN A 347 -7.82 19.92 15.92
N MET A 348 -7.75 20.15 14.61
CA MET A 348 -6.47 20.20 13.89
C MET A 348 -5.58 21.36 14.36
N ARG A 349 -6.17 22.53 14.64
CA ARG A 349 -5.46 23.68 15.23
C ARG A 349 -4.91 23.34 16.63
N ASN A 350 -5.73 22.72 17.48
CA ASN A 350 -5.31 22.30 18.83
C ASN A 350 -4.21 21.23 18.81
N GLN A 351 -4.09 20.47 17.72
CA GLN A 351 -2.99 19.53 17.46
C GLN A 351 -1.73 20.20 16.89
N GLY A 352 -1.68 21.53 16.85
CA GLY A 352 -0.52 22.31 16.40
C GLY A 352 -0.42 22.47 14.88
N ALA A 353 -1.49 22.21 14.11
CA ALA A 353 -1.45 22.43 12.67
C ALA A 353 -1.40 23.94 12.36
N HIS A 354 -0.42 24.35 11.56
CA HIS A 354 -0.26 25.75 11.14
C HIS A 354 -1.42 26.18 10.21
N PRO A 355 -2.03 27.37 10.37
CA PRO A 355 -3.16 27.82 9.55
C PRO A 355 -2.89 27.80 8.04
N LEU A 356 -1.71 28.26 7.60
CA LEU A 356 -1.34 28.22 6.17
C LEU A 356 -1.22 26.80 5.62
N TYR A 357 -0.79 25.84 6.46
CA TYR A 357 -0.75 24.43 6.07
C TYR A 357 -2.18 23.89 5.90
N LEU A 358 -3.08 24.20 6.83
CA LEU A 358 -4.49 23.83 6.73
C LEU A 358 -5.12 24.40 5.45
N LEU A 359 -4.91 25.69 5.15
CA LEU A 359 -5.39 26.31 3.92
C LEU A 359 -4.85 25.57 2.68
N THR A 360 -3.55 25.30 2.63
CA THR A 360 -2.92 24.59 1.51
C THR A 360 -3.54 23.22 1.28
N MET A 361 -3.87 22.49 2.36
CA MET A 361 -4.50 21.19 2.27
C MET A 361 -5.98 21.25 1.89
N ILE A 362 -6.72 22.25 2.35
CA ILE A 362 -8.09 22.52 1.90
C ILE A 362 -8.09 22.81 0.40
N VAL A 363 -7.19 23.67 -0.08
CA VAL A 363 -7.00 23.99 -1.50
C VAL A 363 -6.72 22.73 -2.31
N ARG A 364 -5.77 21.90 -1.83
CA ARG A 364 -5.44 20.62 -2.47
C ARG A 364 -6.66 19.72 -2.58
N GLN A 365 -7.46 19.60 -1.51
CA GLN A 365 -8.64 18.74 -1.51
C GLN A 365 -9.70 19.21 -2.50
N TYR A 366 -10.02 20.51 -2.52
CA TYR A 366 -10.99 21.04 -3.50
C TYR A 366 -10.48 20.95 -4.94
N ARG A 367 -9.16 21.08 -5.16
CA ARG A 367 -8.55 20.81 -6.48
C ARG A 367 -8.80 19.36 -6.92
N ILE A 368 -8.57 18.40 -6.03
CA ILE A 368 -8.84 16.97 -6.31
C ILE A 368 -10.32 16.79 -6.62
N LEU A 369 -11.23 17.37 -5.84
CA LEU A 369 -12.67 17.28 -6.12
C LEU A 369 -13.06 17.86 -7.48
N LEU A 370 -12.48 19.01 -7.85
CA LEU A 370 -12.70 19.64 -9.15
C LEU A 370 -12.24 18.74 -10.31
N GLN A 371 -11.02 18.20 -10.23
CA GLN A 371 -10.48 17.31 -11.26
C GLN A 371 -11.26 15.99 -11.34
N VAL A 372 -11.58 15.38 -10.20
CA VAL A 372 -12.41 14.17 -10.14
C VAL A 372 -13.78 14.42 -10.76
N LYS A 373 -14.43 15.56 -10.45
CA LYS A 373 -15.73 15.91 -11.01
C LYS A 373 -15.68 16.03 -12.53
N ASP A 374 -14.64 16.69 -13.05
CA ASP A 374 -14.42 16.83 -14.48
C ASP A 374 -14.24 15.47 -15.18
N TYR A 375 -13.36 14.60 -14.66
CA TYR A 375 -13.17 13.26 -15.21
C TYR A 375 -14.41 12.38 -15.11
N MET A 376 -15.19 12.51 -14.03
CA MET A 376 -16.48 11.81 -13.89
C MET A 376 -17.47 12.25 -14.97
N ASN A 377 -17.51 13.54 -15.30
CA ASN A 377 -18.37 14.07 -16.37
C ASN A 377 -17.94 13.59 -17.76
N GLN A 378 -16.65 13.25 -17.93
CA GLN A 378 -16.11 12.61 -19.13
C GLN A 378 -16.35 11.09 -19.18
N GLY A 379 -16.96 10.50 -18.15
CA GLY A 379 -17.30 9.08 -18.09
C GLY A 379 -16.15 8.14 -17.69
N MET A 380 -15.04 8.68 -17.18
CA MET A 380 -13.90 7.87 -16.74
C MET A 380 -14.23 7.01 -15.51
N LYS A 381 -13.62 5.82 -15.43
CA LYS A 381 -13.80 4.89 -14.31
C LYS A 381 -12.77 5.12 -13.21
N LEU A 382 -13.01 4.54 -12.03
CA LEU A 382 -12.17 4.70 -10.83
C LEU A 382 -10.66 4.53 -11.11
N ASN A 383 -10.28 3.45 -11.79
CA ASN A 383 -8.86 3.14 -12.03
C ASN A 383 -8.20 4.13 -13.02
N ASP A 384 -8.96 4.61 -14.00
CA ASP A 384 -8.49 5.60 -14.98
C ASP A 384 -8.28 6.96 -14.29
N ILE A 385 -9.24 7.37 -13.45
CA ILE A 385 -9.15 8.61 -12.65
C ILE A 385 -7.98 8.52 -11.66
N ALA A 386 -7.84 7.39 -10.95
CA ALA A 386 -6.76 7.17 -10.00
C ALA A 386 -5.39 7.29 -10.68
N SER A 387 -5.24 6.68 -11.86
CA SER A 387 -4.01 6.75 -12.66
C SER A 387 -3.74 8.16 -13.16
N ALA A 388 -4.76 8.86 -13.68
CA ALA A 388 -4.63 10.23 -14.18
C ALA A 388 -4.21 11.22 -13.09
N LEU A 389 -4.76 11.08 -11.88
CA LEU A 389 -4.43 11.91 -10.73
C LEU A 389 -3.17 11.45 -9.97
N LYS A 390 -2.59 10.30 -10.35
CA LYS A 390 -1.51 9.64 -9.59
C LYS A 390 -1.88 9.44 -8.12
N LEU A 391 -3.15 9.13 -7.86
CA LEU A 391 -3.69 8.83 -6.54
C LEU A 391 -4.03 7.35 -6.44
N HIS A 392 -3.92 6.79 -5.24
CA HIS A 392 -4.34 5.41 -5.01
C HIS A 392 -5.88 5.25 -5.18
N PRO A 393 -6.41 4.10 -5.66
CA PRO A 393 -7.84 3.89 -5.85
C PRO A 393 -8.74 4.22 -4.64
N TYR A 394 -8.27 4.00 -3.42
CA TYR A 394 -9.08 4.25 -2.22
C TYR A 394 -9.36 5.75 -1.94
N PRO A 395 -8.35 6.64 -1.81
CA PRO A 395 -8.60 8.08 -1.75
C PRO A 395 -9.39 8.60 -2.96
N THR A 396 -9.12 8.08 -4.16
CA THR A 396 -9.86 8.45 -5.38
C THR A 396 -11.33 8.08 -5.28
N GLU A 397 -11.67 6.89 -4.77
CA GLU A 397 -13.06 6.51 -4.56
C GLU A 397 -13.76 7.41 -3.54
N LYS A 398 -13.08 7.77 -2.44
CA LYS A 398 -13.62 8.71 -1.45
C LYS A 398 -13.87 10.08 -2.08
N ALA A 399 -12.93 10.58 -2.89
CA ALA A 399 -13.08 11.85 -3.62
C ALA A 399 -14.22 11.78 -4.65
N MET A 400 -14.37 10.67 -5.38
CA MET A 400 -15.48 10.46 -6.31
C MET A 400 -16.84 10.50 -5.60
N ARG A 401 -16.95 9.92 -4.39
CA ARG A 401 -18.18 10.00 -3.59
C ARG A 401 -18.49 11.44 -3.18
N GLN A 402 -17.49 12.18 -2.73
CA GLN A 402 -17.65 13.60 -2.36
C GLN A 402 -18.01 14.49 -3.55
N ALA A 403 -17.32 14.32 -4.67
CA ALA A 403 -17.55 15.10 -5.89
C ALA A 403 -18.98 14.96 -6.43
N ARG A 404 -19.71 13.88 -6.09
CA ARG A 404 -21.14 13.76 -6.44
C ARG A 404 -22.02 14.83 -5.79
N GLY A 405 -21.63 15.32 -4.61
CA GLY A 405 -22.36 16.36 -3.88
C GLY A 405 -22.19 17.77 -4.43
N TYR A 406 -21.31 17.98 -5.40
CA TYR A 406 -21.01 19.30 -5.96
C TYR A 406 -21.25 19.36 -7.47
N THR A 407 -21.61 20.55 -7.97
CA THR A 407 -21.51 20.88 -9.40
C THR A 407 -20.13 21.43 -9.74
N LEU A 408 -19.77 21.45 -11.04
CA LEU A 408 -18.52 22.06 -11.51
C LEU A 408 -18.46 23.55 -11.15
N ASP A 409 -19.55 24.27 -11.34
CA ASP A 409 -19.68 25.70 -11.03
C ASP A 409 -19.52 25.98 -9.52
N GLN A 410 -20.10 25.14 -8.65
CA GLN A 410 -19.88 25.24 -7.21
C GLN A 410 -18.41 25.05 -6.84
N LEU A 411 -17.74 24.05 -7.42
CA LEU A 411 -16.31 23.81 -7.16
C LEU A 411 -15.43 24.95 -7.68
N GLN A 412 -15.77 25.57 -8.80
CA GLN A 412 -15.07 26.76 -9.31
C GLN A 412 -15.21 27.94 -8.35
N ARG A 413 -16.44 28.28 -7.92
CA ARG A 413 -16.67 29.37 -6.96
C ARG A 413 -15.95 29.14 -5.63
N ILE A 414 -15.94 27.89 -5.14
CA ILE A 414 -15.18 27.52 -3.94
C ILE A 414 -13.69 27.77 -4.17
N TYR A 415 -13.16 27.39 -5.33
CA TYR A 415 -11.74 27.57 -5.66
C TYR A 415 -11.35 29.05 -5.76
N ASP A 416 -12.22 29.90 -6.31
CA ASP A 416 -12.04 31.35 -6.32
C ASP A 416 -12.01 31.91 -4.90
N ARG A 417 -12.93 31.45 -4.02
CA ARG A 417 -12.95 31.89 -2.63
C ARG A 417 -11.70 31.48 -1.84
N LEU A 418 -11.17 30.30 -2.14
CA LEU A 418 -9.91 29.84 -1.57
C LEU A 418 -8.74 30.73 -2.00
N LEU A 419 -8.70 31.17 -3.26
CA LEU A 419 -7.70 32.11 -3.75
C LEU A 419 -7.82 33.48 -3.06
N GLU A 420 -9.02 34.02 -2.94
CA GLU A 420 -9.27 35.28 -2.22
C GLU A 420 -8.77 35.20 -0.77
N THR A 421 -9.03 34.08 -0.10
CA THR A 421 -8.59 33.84 1.28
C THR A 421 -7.06 33.78 1.38
N ASP A 422 -6.40 33.05 0.47
CA ASP A 422 -4.93 32.97 0.42
C ASP A 422 -4.29 34.35 0.21
N VAL A 423 -4.84 35.16 -0.71
CA VAL A 423 -4.39 36.54 -0.94
C VAL A 423 -4.62 37.40 0.30
N ALA A 424 -5.78 37.32 0.95
CA ALA A 424 -6.09 38.12 2.13
C ALA A 424 -5.13 37.86 3.29
N ILE A 425 -4.72 36.59 3.49
CA ILE A 425 -3.72 36.24 4.50
C ILE A 425 -2.33 36.73 4.10
N LYS A 426 -1.88 36.46 2.87
CA LYS A 426 -0.53 36.84 2.41
C LYS A 426 -0.31 38.34 2.33
N THR A 427 -1.38 39.12 2.12
CA THR A 427 -1.34 40.59 2.11
C THR A 427 -1.56 41.21 3.48
N GLY A 428 -1.75 40.39 4.53
CA GLY A 428 -1.99 40.87 5.90
C GLY A 428 -3.36 41.51 6.12
N LYS A 429 -4.28 41.41 5.16
CA LYS A 429 -5.66 41.94 5.30
C LYS A 429 -6.48 41.18 6.33
N LEU A 430 -6.20 39.89 6.52
CA LEU A 430 -6.84 39.04 7.52
C LEU A 430 -5.81 38.19 8.25
N GLU A 431 -6.01 38.02 9.56
CA GLU A 431 -5.27 37.04 10.34
C GLU A 431 -5.68 35.62 9.91
N ALA A 432 -4.72 34.69 9.89
CA ALA A 432 -4.88 33.41 9.23
C ALA A 432 -5.95 32.49 9.87
N ASN A 433 -6.08 32.48 11.19
CA ASN A 433 -7.12 31.70 11.85
C ASN A 433 -8.51 32.28 11.58
N LEU A 434 -8.66 33.60 11.70
CA LEU A 434 -9.93 34.26 11.39
C LEU A 434 -10.34 34.03 9.93
N ALA A 435 -9.39 34.13 8.99
CA ALA A 435 -9.63 33.86 7.58
C ALA A 435 -10.12 32.42 7.33
N LEU A 436 -9.55 31.43 8.02
CA LEU A 436 -10.01 30.03 7.93
C LEU A 436 -11.41 29.84 8.52
N ASP A 437 -11.71 30.47 9.66
CA ASP A 437 -13.03 30.37 10.30
C ASP A 437 -14.11 30.99 9.37
N MET A 438 -13.83 32.14 8.76
CA MET A 438 -14.72 32.76 7.77
C MET A 438 -14.89 31.90 6.52
N LEU A 439 -13.79 31.35 6.00
CA LEU A 439 -13.80 30.46 4.84
C LEU A 439 -14.74 29.27 5.09
N VAL A 440 -14.68 28.61 6.25
CA VAL A 440 -15.56 27.48 6.58
C VAL A 440 -17.04 27.87 6.52
N VAL A 441 -17.41 29.06 7.03
CA VAL A 441 -18.80 29.57 6.95
C VAL A 441 -19.21 29.79 5.50
N GLU A 442 -18.33 30.38 4.71
CA GLU A 442 -18.61 30.75 3.32
C GLU A 442 -18.75 29.51 2.43
N LEU A 443 -17.84 28.54 2.57
CA LEU A 443 -17.89 27.27 1.86
C LEU A 443 -19.15 26.46 2.18
N ALA A 444 -19.68 26.58 3.39
CA ALA A 444 -20.96 25.96 3.77
C ALA A 444 -22.17 26.60 3.06
N ARG A 445 -22.05 27.85 2.57
CA ARG A 445 -23.14 28.59 1.89
C ARG A 445 -23.15 28.42 0.38
N VAL A 446 -22.05 27.99 -0.23
CA VAL A 446 -21.95 27.79 -1.70
C VAL A 446 -22.74 26.55 -2.19
N GLN A 447 -23.34 25.77 -1.27
CA GLN A 447 -23.89 24.43 -1.53
C GLN A 447 -25.39 24.30 -1.70
#